data_AF-A0A327KMU5-F1
#
_entry.id   AF-A0A327KMU5-F1
#
_cell.length_a   1.000
_cell.length_b   1.000
_cell.length_c   1.000
_cell.angle_alpha   90.00
_cell.angle_beta   90.00
_cell.angle_gamma   90.00
#
_symmetry.space_group_name_H-M   'P 1'
#
loop_
_entity.id
_entity.type
_entity.pdbx_description
1 polymer ?
#
loop_
_entity_poly.entity_id
_entity_poly.type
_entity_poly.pdbx_seq_one_letter_code
_entity_poly.pdbx_strand_id
1 'polypeptide(L)'
;MRTCDGFYIPMPDGSGTAEARRSCDSLCPGTETMVFRGGDDGPDGIADAVSSNGRRYGSLSTAFAHRTSFNPACRCGAGNGTKSALARLRQDATLVRGDIVVTEAGVHVFTGRGRTPHAASDFTPYDEAGRLPGKLKQYLSEIDRAYAHAPERAARTAGSDGQDAREATRAERRAERRARREAARAERAAARAERAAARAAREPAGDVAQQSPAETVSTAPVTVGRRP
;
A
#
# COMPACT_ATOMS: atom_id res chain seq x y z
N MET A 1 -12.86 8.55 -3.18
CA MET A 1 -11.84 9.57 -3.56
C MET A 1 -10.46 9.05 -3.20
N ARG A 2 -9.45 9.28 -4.04
CA ARG A 2 -8.04 8.95 -3.79
C ARG A 2 -7.39 10.08 -3.01
N THR A 3 -6.81 9.77 -1.85
CA THR A 3 -6.32 10.81 -0.92
C THR A 3 -5.15 11.60 -1.47
N CYS A 4 -4.36 11.02 -2.36
CA CYS A 4 -3.10 11.60 -2.82
C CYS A 4 -3.23 12.63 -3.97
N ASP A 5 -4.33 12.64 -4.72
CA ASP A 5 -4.55 13.58 -5.85
C ASP A 5 -5.97 14.14 -5.95
N GLY A 6 -6.87 13.84 -5.01
CA GLY A 6 -8.22 14.38 -5.04
C GLY A 6 -9.17 13.67 -5.99
N PHE A 7 -8.72 12.72 -6.81
CA PHE A 7 -9.61 12.13 -7.79
C PHE A 7 -10.76 11.37 -7.13
N TYR A 8 -11.98 11.58 -7.62
CA TYR A 8 -13.19 10.95 -7.10
C TYR A 8 -13.91 10.19 -8.19
N ILE A 9 -14.60 9.13 -7.77
CA ILE A 9 -15.45 8.32 -8.63
C ILE A 9 -16.86 8.47 -8.05
N PRO A 10 -17.84 8.97 -8.82
CA PRO A 10 -19.22 9.03 -8.37
C PRO A 10 -19.74 7.64 -8.00
N MET A 11 -20.49 7.56 -6.90
CA MET A 11 -21.14 6.33 -6.45
C MET A 11 -22.66 6.50 -6.57
N PRO A 12 -23.41 5.42 -6.80
CA PRO A 12 -24.87 5.48 -6.78
C PRO A 12 -25.39 6.02 -5.46
N ASP A 13 -26.45 6.82 -5.53
CA ASP A 13 -27.14 7.36 -4.36
C ASP A 13 -27.59 6.24 -3.41
N GLY A 14 -27.48 6.48 -2.11
CA GLY A 14 -27.86 5.51 -1.08
C GLY A 14 -26.81 4.43 -0.78
N SER A 15 -25.66 4.42 -1.47
CA SER A 15 -24.56 3.48 -1.16
C SER A 15 -24.09 3.57 0.31
N GLY A 16 -24.15 2.44 1.02
CA GLY A 16 -23.66 2.34 2.40
C GLY A 16 -22.14 2.56 2.49
N THR A 17 -21.61 2.94 3.67
CA THR A 17 -20.18 3.32 3.82
C THR A 17 -19.26 2.16 3.46
N ALA A 18 -19.62 0.96 3.91
CA ALA A 18 -18.84 -0.24 3.65
C ALA A 18 -18.82 -0.59 2.15
N GLU A 19 -19.93 -0.41 1.45
CA GLU A 19 -20.06 -0.70 0.02
C GLU A 19 -19.33 0.33 -0.84
N ALA A 20 -19.47 1.62 -0.50
CA ALA A 20 -18.70 2.70 -1.12
C ALA A 20 -17.18 2.49 -0.94
N ARG A 21 -16.76 2.06 0.25
CA ARG A 21 -15.36 1.74 0.54
C ARG A 21 -14.87 0.55 -0.28
N ARG A 22 -15.63 -0.56 -0.30
CA ARG A 22 -15.30 -1.74 -1.13
C ARG A 22 -15.19 -1.38 -2.61
N SER A 23 -16.06 -0.51 -3.10
CA SER A 23 -16.04 -0.04 -4.49
C SER A 23 -14.82 0.83 -4.77
N CYS A 24 -14.45 1.73 -3.86
CA CYS A 24 -13.21 2.51 -4.00
C CYS A 24 -11.97 1.59 -3.98
N ASP A 25 -11.94 0.60 -3.09
CA ASP A 25 -10.84 -0.34 -2.94
C ASP A 25 -10.70 -1.28 -4.16
N SER A 26 -11.83 -1.68 -4.77
CA SER A 26 -11.82 -2.50 -5.99
C SER A 26 -11.40 -1.70 -7.22
N LEU A 27 -11.82 -0.43 -7.32
CA LEU A 27 -11.46 0.45 -8.43
C LEU A 27 -9.99 0.89 -8.36
N CYS A 28 -9.48 1.13 -7.14
CA CYS A 28 -8.12 1.63 -6.92
C CYS A 28 -7.36 0.79 -5.89
N PRO A 29 -7.06 -0.49 -6.21
CA PRO A 29 -6.37 -1.38 -5.31
C PRO A 29 -4.94 -0.89 -5.05
N GLY A 30 -4.54 -0.86 -3.78
CA GLY A 30 -3.22 -0.41 -3.36
C GLY A 30 -3.04 1.12 -3.33
N THR A 31 -4.13 1.88 -3.48
CA THR A 31 -4.16 3.32 -3.25
C THR A 31 -5.04 3.62 -2.04
N GLU A 32 -4.62 4.54 -1.18
CA GLU A 32 -5.46 4.96 -0.06
C GLU A 32 -6.69 5.73 -0.58
N THR A 33 -7.87 5.29 -0.14
CA THR A 33 -9.15 5.90 -0.53
C THR A 33 -9.96 6.36 0.68
N MET A 34 -10.77 7.40 0.46
CA MET A 34 -11.71 7.94 1.43
C MET A 34 -13.06 8.20 0.76
N VAL A 35 -14.14 7.96 1.52
CA VAL A 35 -15.52 8.18 1.10
C VAL A 35 -15.98 9.56 1.59
N PHE A 36 -16.57 10.33 0.68
CA PHE A 36 -17.24 11.60 0.96
C PHE A 36 -18.71 11.49 0.58
N ARG A 37 -19.58 12.21 1.29
CA ARG A 37 -21.03 12.19 1.10
C ARG A 37 -21.64 13.57 1.01
N GLY A 38 -22.76 13.65 0.33
CA GLY A 38 -23.41 14.91 0.00
C GLY A 38 -22.69 15.61 -1.14
N GLY A 39 -22.88 16.92 -1.23
CA GLY A 39 -22.62 17.67 -2.45
C GLY A 39 -23.85 17.71 -3.35
N ASP A 40 -23.82 18.57 -4.35
CA ASP A 40 -24.82 18.62 -5.41
C ASP A 40 -24.39 17.83 -6.65
N ASP A 41 -25.32 17.59 -7.57
CA ASP A 41 -25.06 16.89 -8.84
C ASP A 41 -24.33 17.75 -9.88
N GLY A 42 -23.86 18.94 -9.48
CA GLY A 42 -23.09 19.84 -10.32
C GLY A 42 -21.68 19.33 -10.58
N PRO A 43 -20.99 19.90 -11.59
CA PRO A 43 -19.64 19.49 -11.98
C PRO A 43 -18.60 19.60 -10.84
N ASP A 44 -18.86 20.47 -9.86
CA ASP A 44 -18.02 20.71 -8.70
C ASP A 44 -18.73 20.45 -7.37
N GLY A 45 -19.92 19.85 -7.38
CA GLY A 45 -20.72 19.62 -6.18
C GLY A 45 -20.04 18.79 -5.11
N ILE A 46 -19.06 17.95 -5.52
CA ILE A 46 -18.18 17.22 -4.62
C ILE A 46 -17.41 18.15 -3.65
N ALA A 47 -17.20 19.43 -3.97
CA ALA A 47 -16.52 20.41 -3.11
C ALA A 47 -17.11 20.45 -1.69
N ASP A 48 -18.43 20.35 -1.61
CA ASP A 48 -19.19 20.40 -0.37
C ASP A 48 -19.40 19.04 0.30
N ALA A 49 -19.00 17.95 -0.36
CA ALA A 49 -19.12 16.62 0.19
C ALA A 49 -18.24 16.47 1.44
N VAL A 50 -18.74 15.73 2.43
CA VAL A 50 -18.13 15.60 3.77
C VAL A 50 -17.72 14.16 4.02
N SER A 51 -16.52 13.97 4.56
CA SER A 51 -16.03 12.66 4.99
C SER A 51 -16.57 12.26 6.37
N SER A 52 -16.32 11.01 6.78
CA SER A 52 -16.78 10.51 8.08
C SER A 52 -16.24 11.26 9.31
N ASN A 53 -15.17 12.04 9.15
CA ASN A 53 -14.59 12.86 10.22
C ASN A 53 -15.03 14.33 10.17
N GLY A 54 -15.99 14.68 9.31
CA GLY A 54 -16.52 16.05 9.20
C GLY A 54 -15.72 16.98 8.28
N ARG A 55 -14.60 16.53 7.68
CA ARG A 55 -13.85 17.36 6.73
C ARG A 55 -14.53 17.38 5.37
N ARG A 56 -14.70 18.58 4.81
CA ARG A 56 -15.15 18.81 3.42
C ARG A 56 -14.06 18.40 2.44
N TYR A 57 -14.45 17.91 1.28
CA TYR A 57 -13.52 17.57 0.20
C TYR A 57 -12.79 18.82 -0.31
N GLY A 58 -13.48 19.93 -0.51
CA GLY A 58 -12.88 21.18 -1.00
C GLY A 58 -11.83 21.80 -0.08
N SER A 59 -11.76 21.41 1.20
CA SER A 59 -10.76 21.89 2.15
C SER A 59 -9.49 21.02 2.22
N LEU A 60 -9.42 19.95 1.42
CA LEU A 60 -8.21 19.12 1.34
C LEU A 60 -7.15 19.83 0.49
N SER A 61 -5.88 19.69 0.88
CA SER A 61 -4.75 20.17 0.05
C SER A 61 -4.66 19.47 -1.30
N THR A 62 -5.21 18.26 -1.42
CA THR A 62 -5.26 17.47 -2.66
C THR A 62 -6.55 17.67 -3.45
N ALA A 63 -7.49 18.50 -2.97
CA ALA A 63 -8.76 18.74 -3.65
C ALA A 63 -8.54 19.18 -5.10
N PHE A 64 -9.18 18.48 -6.03
CA PHE A 64 -9.11 18.74 -7.47
C PHE A 64 -7.70 18.73 -8.11
N ALA A 65 -6.66 18.29 -7.39
CA ALA A 65 -5.28 18.29 -7.89
C ALA A 65 -5.11 17.47 -9.17
N HIS A 66 -5.88 16.39 -9.33
CA HIS A 66 -5.96 15.58 -10.55
C HIS A 66 -6.37 16.35 -11.82
N ARG A 67 -7.01 17.51 -11.69
CA ARG A 67 -7.44 18.33 -12.85
C ARG A 67 -6.31 19.19 -13.40
N THR A 68 -5.34 19.57 -12.56
CA THR A 68 -4.26 20.49 -12.91
C THR A 68 -2.91 19.78 -13.04
N SER A 69 -2.75 18.62 -12.40
CA SER A 69 -1.50 17.88 -12.39
C SER A 69 -1.74 16.37 -12.42
N PHE A 70 -0.92 15.66 -13.20
CA PHE A 70 -0.91 14.20 -13.24
C PHE A 70 0.21 13.66 -12.37
N ASN A 71 -0.15 12.89 -11.33
CA ASN A 71 0.82 12.19 -10.49
C ASN A 71 0.83 10.68 -10.81
N PRO A 72 1.91 10.13 -11.41
CA PRO A 72 1.96 8.73 -11.79
C PRO A 72 1.95 7.77 -10.59
N ALA A 73 2.30 8.24 -9.39
CA ALA A 73 2.22 7.45 -8.15
C ALA A 73 0.78 7.38 -7.59
N CYS A 74 -0.11 8.28 -8.03
CA CYS A 74 -1.50 8.35 -7.58
C CYS A 74 -2.50 7.60 -8.45
N ARG A 75 -2.03 6.96 -9.54
CA ARG A 75 -2.92 6.17 -10.40
C ARG A 75 -3.44 4.93 -9.67
N CYS A 76 -4.65 4.51 -10.02
CA CYS A 76 -5.24 3.28 -9.52
C CYS A 76 -4.37 2.10 -9.96
N GLY A 77 -3.81 1.38 -8.98
CA GLY A 77 -2.84 0.33 -9.21
C GLY A 77 -1.40 0.81 -9.48
N ALA A 78 -0.98 1.91 -8.85
CA ALA A 78 0.43 2.30 -8.80
C ALA A 78 1.27 1.43 -7.84
N GLY A 79 0.64 0.92 -6.76
CA GLY A 79 1.32 0.19 -5.67
C GLY A 79 1.21 -1.33 -5.74
N ASN A 80 0.34 -1.87 -6.59
CA ASN A 80 0.38 -3.29 -6.96
C ASN A 80 1.35 -3.42 -8.14
N GLY A 81 2.62 -3.75 -7.87
CA GLY A 81 3.65 -3.97 -8.91
C GLY A 81 3.03 -4.50 -10.19
N THR A 82 3.21 -3.74 -11.28
CA THR A 82 2.41 -3.70 -12.52
C THR A 82 1.71 -5.02 -12.86
N LYS A 83 0.60 -5.33 -12.18
CA LYS A 83 -0.22 -6.47 -12.58
C LYS A 83 -0.81 -6.07 -13.92
N SER A 84 -0.31 -6.69 -14.98
CA SER A 84 -0.79 -6.53 -16.35
C SER A 84 -2.33 -6.50 -16.35
N ALA A 85 -2.93 -5.73 -17.26
CA ALA A 85 -4.36 -5.73 -17.50
C ALA A 85 -4.93 -7.16 -17.55
N LEU A 86 -4.18 -8.12 -18.10
CA LEU A 86 -4.54 -9.54 -18.12
C LEU A 86 -4.72 -10.14 -16.71
N ALA A 87 -3.84 -9.81 -15.76
CA ALA A 87 -3.96 -10.29 -14.38
C ALA A 87 -5.20 -9.73 -13.67
N ARG A 88 -5.66 -8.52 -14.02
CA ARG A 88 -6.91 -7.94 -13.49
C ARG A 88 -8.13 -8.62 -14.13
N LEU A 89 -8.10 -8.79 -15.44
CA LEU A 89 -9.17 -9.46 -16.20
C LEU A 89 -9.39 -10.90 -15.74
N ARG A 90 -8.34 -11.62 -15.31
CA ARG A 90 -8.49 -12.96 -14.72
C ARG A 90 -9.37 -13.01 -13.46
N GLN A 91 -9.61 -11.88 -12.80
CA GLN A 91 -10.44 -11.78 -11.59
C GLN A 91 -11.80 -11.15 -11.89
N ASP A 92 -12.04 -10.72 -13.13
CA ASP A 92 -13.24 -10.03 -13.54
C ASP A 92 -14.40 -11.02 -13.73
N ALA A 93 -15.36 -11.00 -12.81
CA ALA A 93 -16.53 -11.86 -12.86
C ALA A 93 -17.56 -11.43 -13.91
N THR A 94 -17.38 -10.27 -14.54
CA THR A 94 -18.30 -9.75 -15.57
C THR A 94 -17.98 -10.24 -16.97
N LEU A 95 -16.80 -10.83 -17.19
CA LEU A 95 -16.39 -11.34 -18.51
C LEU A 95 -17.28 -12.49 -18.99
N VAL A 96 -17.85 -12.31 -20.17
CA VAL A 96 -18.68 -13.28 -20.87
C VAL A 96 -17.94 -13.83 -22.09
N ARG A 97 -18.17 -15.10 -22.39
CA ARG A 97 -17.59 -15.76 -23.57
C ARG A 97 -17.93 -14.96 -24.83
N GLY A 98 -16.90 -14.56 -25.57
CA GLY A 98 -16.99 -13.73 -26.77
C GLY A 98 -16.57 -12.28 -26.57
N ASP A 99 -16.39 -11.83 -25.33
CA ASP A 99 -15.87 -10.50 -25.05
C ASP A 99 -14.47 -10.31 -25.65
N ILE A 100 -14.27 -9.17 -26.29
CA ILE A 100 -12.97 -8.77 -26.84
C ILE A 100 -12.30 -7.87 -25.81
N VAL A 101 -11.12 -8.26 -25.34
CA VAL A 101 -10.33 -7.51 -24.37
C VAL A 101 -9.03 -7.04 -24.98
N VAL A 102 -8.67 -5.79 -24.72
CA VAL A 102 -7.42 -5.20 -25.18
C VAL A 102 -6.51 -5.03 -23.98
N THR A 103 -5.35 -5.67 -24.04
CA THR A 103 -4.38 -5.68 -22.94
C THR A 103 -3.02 -5.19 -23.42
N GLU A 104 -2.06 -5.08 -22.52
CA GLU A 104 -0.68 -4.80 -22.91
C GLU A 104 -0.04 -5.96 -23.70
N ALA A 105 -0.67 -7.14 -23.72
CA ALA A 105 -0.27 -8.30 -24.52
C ALA A 105 -0.90 -8.30 -25.93
N GLY A 106 -1.79 -7.34 -26.25
CA GLY A 106 -2.53 -7.29 -27.52
C GLY A 106 -4.03 -7.57 -27.35
N VAL A 107 -4.72 -7.76 -28.48
CA VAL A 107 -6.16 -8.02 -28.56
C VAL A 107 -6.46 -9.51 -28.40
N HIS A 108 -7.27 -9.84 -27.39
CA HIS A 108 -7.68 -11.21 -27.09
C HIS A 108 -9.21 -11.32 -27.07
N VAL A 109 -9.71 -12.52 -27.35
CA VAL A 109 -11.12 -12.92 -27.18
C VAL A 109 -11.21 -13.82 -25.96
N PHE A 110 -12.11 -13.49 -25.05
CA PHE A 110 -12.38 -14.30 -23.88
C PHE A 110 -13.22 -15.53 -24.26
N THR A 111 -12.66 -16.72 -24.07
CA THR A 111 -13.27 -18.01 -24.39
C THR A 111 -13.63 -18.84 -23.15
N GLY A 112 -13.40 -18.29 -21.95
CA GLY A 112 -13.65 -18.95 -20.67
C GLY A 112 -15.14 -19.19 -20.38
N ARG A 113 -15.40 -20.01 -19.35
CA ARG A 113 -16.76 -20.42 -18.95
C ARG A 113 -17.33 -19.61 -17.77
N GLY A 114 -16.83 -18.39 -17.55
CA GLY A 114 -17.38 -17.44 -16.55
C GLY A 114 -17.08 -17.80 -15.07
N ARG A 115 -16.10 -18.67 -14.79
CA ARG A 115 -15.67 -18.98 -13.42
C ARG A 115 -14.38 -18.26 -13.09
N THR A 116 -14.45 -17.29 -12.18
CA THR A 116 -13.25 -16.63 -11.66
C THR A 116 -12.57 -17.48 -10.58
N PRO A 117 -11.22 -17.46 -10.48
CA PRO A 117 -10.29 -16.78 -11.39
C PRO A 117 -10.16 -17.50 -12.74
N HIS A 118 -10.23 -16.74 -13.83
CA HIS A 118 -10.09 -17.26 -15.19
C HIS A 118 -8.66 -17.74 -15.44
N ALA A 119 -8.50 -18.73 -16.32
CA ALA A 119 -7.20 -19.21 -16.76
C ALA A 119 -6.59 -18.25 -17.79
N ALA A 120 -5.25 -18.20 -17.88
CA ALA A 120 -4.61 -17.42 -18.95
C ALA A 120 -4.98 -17.94 -20.35
N SER A 121 -5.21 -19.25 -20.47
CA SER A 121 -5.69 -19.90 -21.70
C SER A 121 -7.13 -19.52 -22.08
N ASP A 122 -7.88 -18.88 -21.19
CA ASP A 122 -9.22 -18.36 -21.52
C ASP A 122 -9.15 -17.07 -22.35
N PHE A 123 -7.97 -16.49 -22.53
CA PHE A 123 -7.71 -15.30 -23.34
C PHE A 123 -7.00 -15.73 -24.62
N THR A 124 -7.76 -15.96 -25.69
CA THR A 124 -7.23 -16.43 -26.98
C THR A 124 -6.94 -15.23 -27.89
N PRO A 125 -5.79 -15.15 -28.57
CA PRO A 125 -5.54 -14.10 -29.58
C PRO A 125 -6.67 -14.01 -30.61
N TYR A 126 -6.98 -12.79 -31.08
CA TYR A 126 -8.14 -12.57 -31.96
C TYR A 126 -8.05 -13.27 -33.32
N ASP A 127 -6.83 -13.55 -33.80
CA ASP A 127 -6.55 -14.25 -35.04
C ASP A 127 -6.77 -15.76 -34.91
N GLU A 128 -6.44 -16.34 -33.74
CA GLU A 128 -6.64 -17.74 -33.37
C GLU A 128 -8.05 -18.07 -32.85
N ALA A 129 -8.75 -17.07 -32.29
CA ALA A 129 -10.09 -17.24 -31.79
C ALA A 129 -11.05 -17.73 -32.88
N GLY A 130 -12.00 -18.61 -32.50
CA GLY A 130 -12.98 -19.21 -33.40
C GLY A 130 -13.70 -18.18 -34.28
N ARG A 131 -14.20 -18.59 -35.45
CA ARG A 131 -14.60 -17.75 -36.61
C ARG A 131 -15.21 -16.36 -36.27
N LEU A 132 -14.36 -15.39 -35.94
CA LEU A 132 -14.71 -13.97 -36.05
C LEU A 132 -14.88 -13.62 -37.53
N PRO A 133 -15.86 -12.77 -37.91
CA PRO A 133 -16.02 -12.30 -39.27
C PRO A 133 -14.73 -11.63 -39.79
N GLY A 134 -14.41 -11.83 -41.08
CA GLY A 134 -13.16 -11.30 -41.68
C GLY A 134 -13.01 -9.79 -41.52
N LYS A 135 -14.09 -9.02 -41.69
CA LYS A 135 -14.09 -7.56 -41.46
C LYS A 135 -13.76 -7.18 -40.01
N LEU A 136 -14.23 -7.96 -39.04
CA LEU A 136 -13.92 -7.72 -37.63
C LEU A 136 -12.46 -8.04 -37.33
N LYS A 137 -11.92 -9.15 -37.87
CA LYS A 137 -10.48 -9.45 -37.75
C LYS A 137 -9.61 -8.34 -38.34
N GLN A 138 -10.02 -7.76 -39.47
CA GLN A 138 -9.33 -6.62 -40.06
C GLN A 138 -9.35 -5.41 -39.12
N TYR A 139 -10.50 -5.04 -38.58
CA TYR A 139 -10.62 -3.95 -37.60
C TYR A 139 -9.78 -4.19 -36.34
N LEU A 140 -9.81 -5.40 -35.78
CA LEU A 140 -9.03 -5.73 -34.59
C LEU A 140 -7.53 -5.70 -34.85
N SER A 141 -7.08 -6.04 -36.06
CA SER A 141 -5.66 -5.93 -36.44
C SER A 141 -5.16 -4.49 -36.48
N GLU A 142 -6.02 -3.52 -36.78
CA GLU A 142 -5.67 -2.10 -36.72
C GLU A 142 -5.47 -1.64 -35.27
N ILE A 143 -6.31 -2.13 -34.35
CA ILE A 143 -6.16 -1.88 -32.92
C ILE A 143 -4.89 -2.56 -32.38
N ASP A 144 -4.68 -3.83 -32.74
CA ASP A 144 -3.57 -4.64 -32.25
C ASP A 144 -2.19 -4.08 -32.68
N ARG A 145 -2.12 -3.44 -33.84
CA ARG A 145 -0.91 -2.73 -34.30
C ARG A 145 -0.41 -1.66 -33.34
N ALA A 146 -1.30 -0.99 -32.62
CA ALA A 146 -0.91 -0.02 -31.58
C ALA A 146 -0.20 -0.69 -30.39
N TYR A 147 -0.35 -2.00 -30.27
CA TYR A 147 0.25 -2.86 -29.25
C TYR A 147 1.34 -3.78 -29.84
N ALA A 148 1.89 -3.53 -31.04
CA ALA A 148 2.86 -4.44 -31.68
C ALA A 148 4.14 -4.75 -30.88
N HIS A 149 4.48 -3.96 -29.84
CA HIS A 149 5.57 -4.25 -28.89
C HIS A 149 5.09 -4.94 -27.60
N ALA A 150 3.84 -5.37 -27.56
CA ALA A 150 3.18 -6.05 -26.46
C ALA A 150 3.93 -7.27 -25.92
N PRO A 151 4.33 -8.25 -26.75
CA PRO A 151 5.04 -9.43 -26.25
C PRO A 151 6.40 -9.08 -25.62
N GLU A 152 7.15 -8.12 -26.19
CA GLU A 152 8.41 -7.63 -25.60
C GLU A 152 8.21 -6.81 -24.33
N ARG A 153 7.10 -6.06 -24.22
CA ARG A 153 6.75 -5.30 -23.01
C ARG A 153 6.29 -6.26 -21.92
N ALA A 154 5.41 -7.20 -22.22
CA ALA A 154 4.95 -8.25 -21.31
C ALA A 154 6.11 -9.13 -20.80
N ALA A 155 7.07 -9.47 -21.66
CA ALA A 155 8.29 -10.17 -21.27
C ALA A 155 9.18 -9.35 -20.32
N ARG A 156 9.28 -8.03 -20.55
CA ARG A 156 10.00 -7.10 -19.63
C ARG A 156 9.31 -6.97 -18.28
N THR A 157 7.97 -6.90 -18.25
CA THR A 157 7.19 -6.85 -16.99
C THR A 157 7.24 -8.17 -16.22
N ALA A 158 7.17 -9.30 -16.91
CA ALA A 158 7.31 -10.62 -16.29
C ALA A 158 8.72 -10.85 -15.69
N GLY A 159 9.74 -10.22 -16.26
CA GLY A 159 11.11 -10.21 -15.72
C GLY A 159 11.25 -9.40 -14.42
N SER A 160 10.59 -8.24 -14.31
CA SER A 160 10.58 -7.44 -13.08
C SER A 160 9.74 -8.07 -11.97
N ASP A 161 8.60 -8.70 -12.30
CA ASP A 161 7.75 -9.39 -11.32
C ASP A 161 8.52 -10.54 -10.60
N GLY A 162 9.42 -11.21 -11.31
CA GLY A 162 10.28 -12.24 -10.75
C GLY A 162 11.39 -11.72 -9.84
N GLN A 163 11.90 -10.51 -10.08
CA GLN A 163 12.90 -9.86 -9.22
C GLN A 163 12.25 -9.24 -7.99
N ASP A 164 11.12 -8.56 -8.15
CA ASP A 164 10.34 -7.96 -7.06
C ASP A 164 9.81 -9.02 -6.09
N ALA A 165 9.33 -10.17 -6.60
CA ALA A 165 8.93 -11.29 -5.74
C ALA A 165 10.13 -11.93 -4.99
N ARG A 166 11.30 -12.01 -5.61
CA ARG A 166 12.53 -12.52 -4.97
C ARG A 166 13.07 -11.55 -3.92
N GLU A 167 12.94 -10.24 -4.16
CA GLU A 167 13.35 -9.20 -3.23
C GLU A 167 12.40 -9.09 -2.04
N ALA A 168 11.08 -9.13 -2.28
CA ALA A 168 10.06 -9.20 -1.24
C ALA A 168 10.26 -10.42 -0.33
N THR A 169 10.44 -11.62 -0.89
CA THR A 169 10.71 -12.83 -0.08
C THR A 169 12.05 -12.75 0.67
N ARG A 170 13.06 -12.04 0.15
CA ARG A 170 14.33 -11.81 0.85
C ARG A 170 14.18 -10.80 1.97
N ALA A 171 13.36 -9.77 1.80
CA ALA A 171 13.03 -8.78 2.83
C ALA A 171 12.23 -9.43 3.98
N GLU A 172 11.23 -10.25 3.68
CA GLU A 172 10.45 -11.02 4.66
C GLU A 172 11.35 -11.96 5.49
N ARG A 173 12.21 -12.75 4.82
CA ARG A 173 13.18 -13.62 5.54
C ARG A 173 14.16 -12.84 6.42
N ARG A 174 14.53 -11.61 6.04
CA ARG A 174 15.38 -10.73 6.86
C ARG A 174 14.62 -10.17 8.06
N ALA A 175 13.35 -9.79 7.88
CA ALA A 175 12.48 -9.33 8.94
C ALA A 175 12.24 -10.45 9.98
N GLU A 176 11.94 -11.67 9.52
CA GLU A 176 11.75 -12.82 10.41
C GLU A 176 13.03 -13.15 11.22
N ARG A 177 14.21 -13.08 10.59
CA ARG A 177 15.49 -13.25 11.29
C ARG A 177 15.77 -12.15 12.31
N ARG A 178 15.36 -10.90 12.05
CA ARG A 178 15.47 -9.79 13.01
C ARG A 178 14.55 -10.02 14.20
N ALA A 179 13.28 -10.37 13.96
CA ALA A 179 12.32 -10.69 15.00
C ALA A 179 12.78 -11.85 15.90
N ARG A 180 13.32 -12.94 15.32
CA ARG A 180 13.89 -14.05 16.09
C ARG A 180 15.08 -13.62 16.96
N ARG A 181 15.93 -12.71 16.48
CA ARG A 181 17.07 -12.18 17.24
C ARG A 181 16.61 -11.28 18.38
N GLU A 182 15.57 -10.48 18.17
CA GLU A 182 14.98 -9.62 19.19
C GLU A 182 14.30 -10.45 20.28
N ALA A 183 13.52 -11.47 19.89
CA ALA A 183 12.93 -12.43 20.83
C ALA A 183 14.01 -13.12 21.69
N ALA A 184 15.07 -13.65 21.07
CA ALA A 184 16.17 -14.28 21.80
C ALA A 184 16.94 -13.31 22.72
N ARG A 185 17.01 -12.01 22.38
CA ARG A 185 17.58 -10.97 23.26
C ARG A 185 16.66 -10.70 24.44
N ALA A 186 15.35 -10.63 24.22
CA ALA A 186 14.36 -10.45 25.28
C ALA A 186 14.37 -11.62 26.28
N GLU A 187 14.41 -12.87 25.78
CA GLU A 187 14.52 -14.07 26.64
C GLU A 187 15.81 -14.06 27.49
N ARG A 188 16.96 -13.71 26.89
CA ARG A 188 18.22 -13.58 27.63
C ARG A 188 18.19 -12.46 28.66
N ALA A 189 17.49 -11.36 28.38
CA ALA A 189 17.31 -10.26 29.32
C ALA A 189 16.41 -10.67 30.49
N ALA A 190 15.30 -11.36 30.22
CA ALA A 190 14.41 -11.91 31.24
C ALA A 190 15.15 -12.89 32.16
N ALA A 191 15.89 -13.85 31.60
CA ALA A 191 16.69 -14.80 32.39
C ALA A 191 17.79 -14.12 33.23
N ARG A 192 18.37 -12.99 32.76
CA ARG A 192 19.32 -12.18 33.54
C ARG A 192 18.61 -11.45 34.69
N ALA A 193 17.43 -10.90 34.45
CA ALA A 193 16.63 -10.22 35.48
C ALA A 193 16.19 -11.20 36.57
N GLU A 194 15.74 -12.41 36.20
CA GLU A 194 15.40 -13.47 37.17
C GLU A 194 16.62 -13.89 38.00
N ARG A 195 17.79 -14.08 37.37
CA ARG A 195 19.03 -14.38 38.09
C ARG A 195 19.48 -13.25 39.01
N ALA A 196 19.26 -11.99 38.62
CA ALA A 196 19.57 -10.83 39.45
C ALA A 196 18.61 -10.74 40.66
N ALA A 197 17.31 -10.95 40.44
CA ALA A 197 16.31 -11.00 41.51
C ALA A 197 16.59 -12.14 42.50
N ALA A 198 16.94 -13.33 42.00
CA ALA A 198 17.32 -14.47 42.84
C ALA A 198 18.63 -14.23 43.63
N ARG A 199 19.55 -13.40 43.12
CA ARG A 199 20.76 -12.97 43.85
C ARG A 199 20.43 -11.95 44.95
N ALA A 200 19.60 -10.96 44.65
CA ALA A 200 19.16 -9.96 45.63
C ALA A 200 18.38 -10.61 46.80
N ALA A 201 17.53 -11.59 46.51
CA ALA A 201 16.83 -12.36 47.55
C ALA A 201 17.74 -13.29 48.38
N ARG A 202 19.00 -13.46 47.98
CA ARG A 202 20.02 -14.24 48.70
C ARG A 202 21.03 -13.36 49.45
N GLU A 203 20.92 -12.03 49.40
CA GLU A 203 21.72 -11.16 50.28
C GLU A 203 21.29 -11.37 51.73
N PRO A 204 22.17 -11.85 52.63
CA PRO A 204 21.88 -11.82 54.05
C PRO A 204 21.86 -10.37 54.53
N ALA A 205 20.89 -10.03 55.38
CA ALA A 205 20.91 -8.80 56.16
C ALA A 205 22.21 -8.77 56.99
N GLY A 206 23.21 -8.03 56.51
CA GLY A 206 24.53 -7.92 57.10
C GLY A 206 24.80 -6.49 57.56
N ASP A 207 24.74 -6.31 58.89
CA ASP A 207 25.41 -5.31 59.74
C ASP A 207 25.42 -3.82 59.32
N VAL A 208 24.56 -3.05 59.99
CA VAL A 208 24.67 -1.59 60.12
C VAL A 208 25.79 -1.29 61.12
N ALA A 209 27.02 -1.18 60.65
CA ALA A 209 28.12 -0.59 61.44
C ALA A 209 28.12 0.93 61.27
N GLN A 210 27.85 1.61 62.38
CA GLN A 210 27.77 3.05 62.60
C GLN A 210 29.04 3.80 62.17
N GLN A 211 28.88 4.91 61.44
CA GLN A 211 29.79 6.06 61.56
C GLN A 211 28.96 7.34 61.67
N SER A 212 29.01 7.93 62.87
CA SER A 212 28.48 9.26 63.20
C SER A 212 29.28 10.37 62.51
N PRO A 213 28.68 11.52 62.15
CA PRO A 213 29.41 12.67 61.64
C PRO A 213 29.89 13.55 62.79
N ALA A 214 31.19 13.86 62.83
CA ALA A 214 31.74 14.92 63.67
C ALA A 214 31.78 16.24 62.89
N GLU A 215 31.03 17.19 63.44
CA GLU A 215 31.06 18.65 63.38
C GLU A 215 32.01 19.42 62.43
N THR A 216 31.36 20.30 61.66
CA THR A 216 31.68 21.71 61.38
C THR A 216 32.82 22.36 62.19
N VAL A 217 33.79 22.97 61.49
CA VAL A 217 34.34 24.29 61.88
C VAL A 217 34.59 25.14 60.64
N SER A 218 33.84 26.24 60.61
CA SER A 218 34.03 27.46 59.81
C SER A 218 35.29 28.21 60.26
N THR A 219 36.12 28.67 59.33
CA THR A 219 36.98 29.86 59.55
C THR A 219 37.54 30.37 58.23
N ALA A 220 37.04 31.53 57.79
CA ALA A 220 37.81 32.47 56.98
C ALA A 220 38.49 33.47 57.93
N PRO A 221 39.63 34.08 57.54
CA PRO A 221 39.52 35.51 57.30
C PRO A 221 40.37 36.08 56.15
N VAL A 222 39.87 37.24 55.73
CA VAL A 222 40.35 38.31 54.86
C VAL A 222 41.76 38.85 55.19
N THR A 223 42.53 39.29 54.18
CA THR A 223 43.33 40.56 54.11
C THR A 223 44.02 40.65 52.73
N VAL A 224 43.68 41.60 51.84
CA VAL A 224 44.08 43.04 51.68
C VAL A 224 45.50 43.26 51.08
N GLY A 225 45.52 43.96 49.92
CA GLY A 225 46.63 44.78 49.39
C GLY A 225 47.49 44.12 48.30
N ARG A 226 47.97 44.77 47.22
CA ARG A 226 48.09 46.20 46.88
C ARG A 226 48.66 46.33 45.43
N ARG A 227 47.92 46.99 44.51
CA ARG A 227 48.35 48.02 43.49
C ARG A 227 49.51 47.71 42.51
N PRO A 228 49.87 48.55 41.51
CA PRO A 228 49.71 50.02 41.31
C PRO A 228 48.39 50.50 40.71
#